data_AF-A0A2W5ZJS4-F1
#
_entry.id   AF-A0A2W5ZJS4-F1
#
_cell.length_a   1.000
_cell.length_b   1.000
_cell.length_c   1.000
_cell.angle_alpha   90.00
_cell.angle_beta   90.00
_cell.angle_gamma   90.00
#
_symmetry.space_group_name_H-M   'P 1'
#
loop_
_entity.id
_entity.type
_entity.pdbx_description
1 polymer ?
#
loop_
_entity_poly.entity_id
_entity_poly.type
_entity_poly.pdbx_seq_one_letter_code
_entity_poly.pdbx_strand_id
1 'polypeptide(L)'
;PFASRLTHLTTFNGLLYDFQASGDFVLAQVDPDFSVQTRQVSGAPTWPNASVNSAVGTRMGKTSVAVCLVPPRFEIAPAAPAFLAVDGKTVDLGDGKSLSLPDGVGVRRKGNVYFITDKGGDSVRAEANPTWINVTVGLGRWPVEARGLLANANGNVNEIATRDGIALANPFSFEDLYHRYADSWRVPSKESLLRVCGDREIESGIPTRIFYANDLDPAVYERTRAVCIVAGVKIGPLLDACTLDVAVIGSDAAAQVFVGAPAPIAVGNVTTSDNSWKWLWLVLALVIVALIAFILWMFLIRKTP
;
A
#
# COMPACT_ATOMS: atom_id res chain seq x y z
N PRO A 1 3.94 -7.54 -16.51
CA PRO A 1 3.30 -7.89 -15.21
C PRO A 1 2.50 -6.67 -14.74
N PHE A 2 1.30 -6.87 -14.18
CA PHE A 2 0.44 -5.79 -13.70
C PHE A 2 0.31 -5.87 -12.18
N ALA A 3 0.38 -4.72 -11.51
CA ALA A 3 0.49 -4.66 -10.05
C ALA A 3 -0.32 -3.49 -9.45
N SER A 4 -0.87 -3.74 -8.25
CA SER A 4 -1.73 -2.91 -7.38
C SER A 4 -3.19 -2.70 -7.78
N ARG A 5 -4.05 -2.51 -6.75
CA ARG A 5 -5.47 -2.10 -6.85
C ARG A 5 -5.94 -1.17 -5.71
N LEU A 6 -5.39 -1.21 -4.48
CA LEU A 6 -5.52 -0.18 -3.41
C LEU A 6 -4.27 -0.15 -2.49
N THR A 7 -4.44 -0.35 -1.18
CA THR A 7 -3.41 -0.64 -0.16
C THR A 7 -3.18 -2.14 0.02
N HIS A 8 -4.05 -2.96 -0.57
CA HIS A 8 -3.74 -4.34 -0.93
C HIS A 8 -2.86 -4.33 -2.19
N LEU A 9 -1.56 -4.53 -1.99
CA LEU A 9 -0.55 -4.46 -3.03
C LEU A 9 -0.24 -5.86 -3.56
N THR A 10 -0.28 -6.02 -4.88
CA THR A 10 0.28 -7.21 -5.54
C THR A 10 1.54 -6.82 -6.27
N THR A 11 2.70 -7.40 -5.91
CA THR A 11 3.98 -7.11 -6.58
C THR A 11 4.05 -7.72 -7.98
N PHE A 12 5.05 -7.32 -8.77
CA PHE A 12 5.25 -7.83 -10.14
C PHE A 12 5.51 -9.34 -10.20
N ASN A 13 6.08 -9.96 -9.15
CA ASN A 13 6.24 -11.42 -9.05
C ASN A 13 5.07 -12.11 -8.33
N GLY A 14 4.00 -11.39 -7.98
CA GLY A 14 2.75 -11.98 -7.49
C GLY A 14 2.61 -12.15 -5.97
N LEU A 15 3.38 -11.40 -5.16
CA LEU A 15 3.15 -11.32 -3.71
C LEU A 15 2.00 -10.36 -3.42
N LEU A 16 0.94 -10.85 -2.77
CA LEU A 16 -0.12 -10.00 -2.21
C LEU A 16 0.21 -9.66 -0.76
N TYR A 17 0.23 -8.39 -0.40
CA TYR A 17 0.40 -7.95 0.99
C TYR A 17 -0.31 -6.62 1.27
N ASP A 18 -0.59 -6.36 2.53
CA ASP A 18 -1.31 -5.16 2.97
C ASP A 18 -0.33 -4.08 3.42
N PHE A 19 -0.54 -2.86 2.91
CA PHE A 19 0.27 -1.70 3.24
C PHE A 19 -0.63 -0.51 3.56
N GLN A 20 -1.05 -0.41 4.82
CA GLN A 20 -2.04 0.57 5.32
C GLN A 20 -1.42 1.86 5.87
N ALA A 21 -0.21 2.24 5.41
CA ALA A 21 0.40 3.50 5.80
C ALA A 21 -0.27 4.68 5.07
N SER A 22 -0.14 5.90 5.60
CA SER A 22 -0.58 7.13 4.91
C SER A 22 0.62 7.99 4.54
N GLY A 23 0.58 8.58 3.35
CA GLY A 23 1.59 9.43 2.74
C GLY A 23 1.83 9.18 1.26
N ASP A 24 2.81 9.88 0.70
CA ASP A 24 3.24 9.68 -0.68
C ASP A 24 4.32 8.60 -0.70
N PHE A 25 4.13 7.57 -1.53
CA PHE A 25 5.06 6.44 -1.63
C PHE A 25 5.45 6.16 -3.07
N VAL A 26 6.67 5.68 -3.28
CA VAL A 26 7.11 5.13 -4.57
C VAL A 26 6.51 3.75 -4.75
N LEU A 27 5.52 3.66 -5.64
CA LEU A 27 4.83 2.42 -5.94
C LEU A 27 5.70 1.53 -6.85
N ALA A 28 6.34 2.12 -7.86
CA ALA A 28 7.29 1.45 -8.74
C ALA A 28 8.30 2.44 -9.31
N GLN A 29 9.53 2.00 -9.57
CA GLN A 29 10.59 2.78 -10.20
C GLN A 29 11.49 1.86 -11.04
N VAL A 30 11.78 2.28 -12.27
CA VAL A 30 12.78 1.69 -13.18
C VAL A 30 13.62 2.85 -13.70
N ASP A 31 14.88 2.90 -13.28
CA ASP A 31 15.75 4.03 -13.60
C ASP A 31 16.22 4.04 -15.06
N PRO A 32 16.49 5.24 -15.61
CA PRO A 32 16.23 6.56 -15.04
C PRO A 32 14.82 7.10 -15.38
N ASP A 33 14.09 6.40 -16.24
CA ASP A 33 13.02 7.00 -17.01
C ASP A 33 11.61 6.80 -16.44
N PHE A 34 11.40 5.81 -15.57
CA PHE A 34 10.05 5.46 -15.11
C PHE A 34 9.93 5.46 -13.58
N SER A 35 8.96 6.22 -13.06
CA SER A 35 8.64 6.25 -11.63
C SER A 35 7.15 6.49 -11.44
N VAL A 36 6.52 5.71 -10.57
CA VAL A 36 5.12 5.84 -10.16
C VAL A 36 5.06 6.10 -8.67
N GLN A 37 4.30 7.10 -8.27
CA GLN A 37 4.03 7.46 -6.88
C GLN A 37 2.53 7.47 -6.63
N THR A 38 2.13 7.08 -5.42
CA THR A 38 0.74 7.14 -4.96
C THR A 38 0.64 7.89 -3.64
N ARG A 39 -0.44 8.66 -3.46
CA ARG A 39 -0.81 9.25 -2.17
C ARG A 39 -1.82 8.34 -1.51
N GLN A 40 -1.47 7.80 -0.36
CA GLN A 40 -2.36 7.05 0.51
C GLN A 40 -2.82 7.96 1.65
N VAL A 41 -4.13 8.04 1.87
CA VAL A 41 -4.74 8.86 2.94
C VAL A 41 -5.41 7.94 3.96
N SER A 42 -5.33 8.31 5.24
CA SER A 42 -5.93 7.50 6.29
C SER A 42 -7.45 7.49 6.19
N GLY A 43 -8.05 6.35 6.51
CA GLY A 43 -9.50 6.21 6.70
C GLY A 43 -9.99 6.74 8.06
N ALA A 44 -9.13 7.33 8.87
CA ALA A 44 -9.49 7.93 10.15
C ALA A 44 -10.58 9.03 10.01
N PRO A 45 -11.45 9.20 11.02
CA PRO A 45 -11.50 8.43 12.28
C PRO A 45 -12.23 7.08 12.17
N THR A 46 -12.96 6.82 11.08
CA THR A 46 -13.80 5.62 10.93
C THR A 46 -12.98 4.33 10.80
N TRP A 47 -11.90 4.39 10.02
CA TRP A 47 -11.00 3.27 9.73
C TRP A 47 -9.54 3.69 9.94
N PRO A 48 -9.10 3.94 11.19
CA PRO A 48 -7.80 4.56 11.48
C PRO A 48 -6.59 3.65 11.19
N ASN A 49 -6.82 2.36 10.95
CA ASN A 49 -5.78 1.38 10.60
C ASN A 49 -5.86 0.94 9.13
N ALA A 50 -6.61 1.67 8.30
CA ALA A 50 -6.69 1.48 6.87
C ALA A 50 -6.39 2.79 6.14
N SER A 51 -5.93 2.69 4.91
CA SER A 51 -5.76 3.82 4.02
C SER A 51 -6.28 3.52 2.61
N VAL A 52 -6.49 4.56 1.82
CA VAL A 52 -6.92 4.46 0.42
C VAL A 52 -6.06 5.37 -0.46
N ASN A 53 -5.90 5.04 -1.74
CA ASN A 53 -5.20 5.92 -2.67
C ASN A 53 -6.09 7.11 -3.04
N SER A 54 -5.60 8.34 -2.91
CA SER A 54 -6.29 9.57 -3.31
C SER A 54 -5.65 10.28 -4.50
N ALA A 55 -4.41 9.93 -4.85
CA ALA A 55 -3.73 10.43 -6.03
C ALA A 55 -2.70 9.44 -6.56
N VAL A 56 -2.41 9.52 -7.85
CA VAL A 56 -1.33 8.76 -8.50
C VAL A 56 -0.61 9.66 -9.51
N GLY A 57 0.71 9.54 -9.53
CA GLY A 57 1.59 10.35 -10.36
C GLY A 57 2.63 9.46 -10.99
N THR A 58 2.95 9.72 -12.26
CA THR A 58 4.00 9.00 -12.98
C THR A 58 4.94 9.98 -13.66
N ARG A 59 6.22 9.65 -13.65
CA ARG A 59 7.25 10.27 -14.50
C ARG A 59 7.67 9.25 -15.53
N MET A 60 7.66 9.64 -16.80
CA MET A 60 8.06 8.86 -17.96
C MET A 60 8.98 9.74 -18.81
N GLY A 61 10.29 9.52 -18.73
CA GLY A 61 11.31 10.46 -19.21
C GLY A 61 11.28 11.76 -18.40
N LYS A 62 11.08 12.90 -19.07
CA LYS A 62 10.96 14.21 -18.42
C LYS A 62 9.50 14.61 -18.17
N THR A 63 8.57 13.99 -18.88
CA THR A 63 7.13 14.22 -18.73
C THR A 63 6.63 13.62 -17.42
N SER A 64 5.87 14.41 -16.67
CA SER A 64 5.16 13.97 -15.46
C SER A 64 3.66 14.13 -15.63
N VAL A 65 2.90 13.12 -15.19
CA VAL A 65 1.44 13.12 -15.24
C VAL A 65 0.90 12.72 -13.87
N ALA A 66 -0.06 13.47 -13.34
CA ALA A 66 -0.74 13.16 -12.09
C ALA A 66 -2.25 13.13 -12.28
N VAL A 67 -2.91 12.18 -11.62
CA VAL A 67 -4.36 12.09 -11.49
C VAL A 67 -4.69 12.25 -10.02
N CYS A 68 -5.43 13.30 -9.70
CA CYS A 68 -5.73 13.70 -8.33
C CYS A 68 -7.24 13.65 -8.10
N LEU A 69 -7.67 13.02 -7.01
CA LEU A 69 -9.00 13.32 -6.49
C LEU A 69 -9.03 14.74 -5.96
N VAL A 70 -10.19 15.39 -6.04
CA VAL A 70 -10.40 16.66 -5.37
C VAL A 70 -10.85 16.32 -3.94
N PRO A 71 -10.08 16.70 -2.90
CA PRO A 71 -10.54 16.51 -1.52
C PRO A 71 -11.90 17.20 -1.36
N PRO A 72 -12.84 16.64 -0.57
CA PRO A 72 -14.09 17.33 -0.28
C PRO A 72 -13.78 18.71 0.30
N ARG A 73 -13.92 19.77 -0.51
CA ARG A 73 -13.81 21.15 -0.03
C ARG A 73 -15.20 21.49 0.49
N PHE A 74 -15.35 21.41 1.80
CA PHE A 74 -16.61 21.55 2.54
C PHE A 74 -17.56 20.34 2.39
N GLU A 75 -18.08 19.86 3.51
CA GLU A 75 -18.86 18.63 3.71
C GLU A 75 -20.19 18.54 2.90
N ILE A 76 -20.47 19.47 2.00
CA ILE A 76 -21.77 19.62 1.31
C ILE A 76 -21.62 19.66 -0.23
N ALA A 77 -20.40 19.68 -0.78
CA ALA A 77 -20.22 19.61 -2.23
C ALA A 77 -20.20 18.14 -2.70
N PRO A 78 -20.90 17.78 -3.80
CA PRO A 78 -20.70 16.47 -4.42
C PRO A 78 -19.21 16.29 -4.76
N ALA A 79 -18.71 15.06 -4.63
CA ALA A 79 -17.32 14.74 -4.97
C ALA A 79 -16.99 15.31 -6.36
N ALA A 80 -16.08 16.28 -6.40
CA ALA A 80 -15.68 16.87 -7.66
C ALA A 80 -14.90 15.82 -8.48
N PRO A 81 -15.05 15.82 -9.81
CA PRO A 81 -14.36 14.86 -10.65
C PRO A 81 -12.85 14.98 -10.46
N ALA A 82 -12.15 13.84 -10.50
CA ALA A 82 -10.70 13.83 -10.51
C ALA A 82 -10.15 14.68 -11.65
N PHE A 83 -9.06 15.39 -11.40
CA PHE A 83 -8.40 16.21 -12.40
C PHE A 83 -7.05 15.62 -12.81
N LEU A 84 -6.67 15.92 -14.05
CA LEU A 84 -5.38 15.56 -14.64
C LEU A 84 -4.43 16.75 -14.52
N ALA A 85 -3.18 16.49 -14.17
CA ALA A 85 -2.11 17.46 -14.29
C ALA A 85 -0.96 16.88 -15.12
N VAL A 86 -0.37 17.72 -15.96
CA VAL A 86 0.83 17.42 -16.75
C VAL A 86 1.88 18.46 -16.42
N ASP A 87 3.09 18.01 -16.04
CA ASP A 87 4.21 18.87 -15.67
C ASP A 87 3.84 19.94 -14.63
N GLY A 88 3.06 19.50 -13.63
CA GLY A 88 2.60 20.34 -12.52
C GLY A 88 1.47 21.32 -12.87
N LYS A 89 0.91 21.26 -14.08
CA LYS A 89 -0.19 22.14 -14.52
C LYS A 89 -1.44 21.32 -14.79
N THR A 90 -2.59 21.78 -14.30
CA THR A 90 -3.88 21.14 -14.60
C THR A 90 -4.16 21.19 -16.10
N VAL A 91 -4.61 20.07 -16.65
CA VAL A 91 -4.99 19.92 -18.06
C VAL A 91 -6.40 19.35 -18.11
N ASP A 92 -7.27 19.94 -18.92
CA ASP A 92 -8.56 19.36 -19.21
C ASP A 92 -8.40 18.24 -20.25
N LEU A 93 -8.88 17.05 -19.91
CA LEU A 93 -8.96 15.91 -20.80
C LEU A 93 -10.38 15.35 -20.75
N GLY A 94 -11.16 15.67 -21.79
CA GLY A 94 -12.52 15.17 -21.93
C GLY A 94 -12.60 13.65 -22.06
N ASP A 95 -13.77 13.09 -21.78
CA ASP A 95 -14.02 11.66 -21.95
C ASP A 95 -13.82 11.20 -23.41
N GLY A 96 -13.24 10.01 -23.58
CA GLY A 96 -12.90 9.42 -24.87
C GLY A 96 -11.76 10.12 -25.61
N LYS A 97 -11.13 11.15 -25.02
CA LYS A 97 -10.03 11.90 -25.63
C LYS A 97 -8.67 11.37 -25.21
N SER A 98 -7.66 11.76 -25.99
CA SER A 98 -6.26 11.44 -25.73
C SER A 98 -5.38 12.67 -25.91
N LEU A 99 -4.25 12.70 -25.20
CA LEU A 99 -3.19 13.68 -25.30
C LEU A 99 -1.90 12.96 -25.69
N SER A 100 -1.16 13.53 -26.62
CA SER A 100 0.23 13.16 -26.89
C SER A 100 1.12 14.22 -26.27
N LEU A 101 2.03 13.77 -25.42
CA LEU A 101 2.93 14.61 -24.64
C LEU A 101 4.38 14.39 -25.13
N PRO A 102 5.34 15.25 -24.71
CA PRO A 102 6.75 15.03 -24.95
C PRO A 102 7.24 13.65 -24.46
N ASP A 103 8.43 13.26 -24.92
CA ASP A 103 9.07 11.95 -24.64
C ASP A 103 8.31 10.71 -25.13
N GLY A 104 7.24 10.91 -25.90
CA GLY A 104 6.40 9.82 -26.43
C GLY A 104 5.37 9.32 -25.40
N VAL A 105 5.03 10.14 -24.40
CA VAL A 105 4.03 9.81 -23.39
C VAL A 105 2.64 10.08 -23.95
N GLY A 106 1.76 9.08 -23.87
CA GLY A 106 0.34 9.19 -24.21
C GLY A 106 -0.52 9.17 -22.96
N VAL A 107 -1.55 10.02 -22.90
CA VAL A 107 -2.60 9.96 -21.88
C VAL A 107 -3.94 9.80 -22.57
N ARG A 108 -4.73 8.80 -22.18
CA ARG A 108 -6.08 8.57 -22.70
C ARG A 108 -7.08 8.44 -21.57
N ARG A 109 -8.24 9.10 -21.70
CA ARG A 109 -9.33 9.00 -20.74
C ARG A 109 -10.50 8.21 -21.31
N LYS A 110 -11.08 7.32 -20.51
CA LYS A 110 -12.36 6.65 -20.76
C LYS A 110 -13.16 6.59 -19.46
N GLY A 111 -14.25 7.34 -19.38
CA GLY A 111 -15.02 7.58 -18.17
C GLY A 111 -14.14 8.16 -17.07
N ASN A 112 -14.03 7.43 -15.96
CA ASN A 112 -13.19 7.75 -14.82
C ASN A 112 -11.79 7.09 -14.87
N VAL A 113 -11.44 6.42 -15.98
CA VAL A 113 -10.16 5.72 -16.13
C VAL A 113 -9.20 6.54 -16.99
N TYR A 114 -8.02 6.80 -16.46
CA TYR A 114 -6.89 7.40 -17.15
C TYR A 114 -5.85 6.32 -17.44
N PHE A 115 -5.47 6.19 -18.71
CA PHE A 115 -4.40 5.31 -19.17
C PHE A 115 -3.22 6.19 -19.60
N ILE A 116 -2.09 6.01 -18.94
CA ILE A 116 -0.86 6.74 -19.21
C ILE A 116 0.17 5.71 -19.66
N THR A 117 0.79 5.93 -20.81
CA THR A 117 1.74 4.97 -21.43
C THR A 117 2.91 5.69 -22.05
N ASP A 118 4.08 5.08 -22.05
CA ASP A 118 5.22 5.55 -22.84
C ASP A 118 5.48 4.67 -24.08
N LYS A 119 6.49 5.05 -24.87
CA LYS A 119 6.95 4.27 -26.03
C LYS A 119 7.66 2.96 -25.65
N GLY A 120 8.12 2.83 -24.40
CA GLY A 120 8.79 1.65 -23.86
C GLY A 120 7.80 0.55 -23.47
N GLY A 121 6.51 0.87 -23.38
CA GLY A 121 5.43 0.00 -22.96
C GLY A 121 5.12 0.08 -21.45
N ASP A 122 5.82 0.94 -20.71
CA ASP A 122 5.49 1.22 -19.32
C ASP A 122 4.13 1.92 -19.26
N SER A 123 3.34 1.56 -18.26
CA SER A 123 1.94 1.98 -18.19
C SER A 123 1.44 2.18 -16.77
N VAL A 124 0.55 3.16 -16.62
CA VAL A 124 -0.24 3.40 -15.41
C VAL A 124 -1.70 3.51 -15.81
N ARG A 125 -2.54 2.67 -15.21
CA ARG A 125 -4.00 2.78 -15.26
C ARG A 125 -4.48 3.31 -13.92
N ALA A 126 -5.08 4.50 -13.93
CA ALA A 126 -5.69 5.13 -12.77
C ALA A 126 -7.21 5.18 -12.96
N GLU A 127 -7.95 4.42 -12.17
CA GLU A 127 -9.41 4.47 -12.14
C GLU A 127 -9.87 5.30 -10.94
N ALA A 128 -10.25 6.54 -11.23
CA ALA A 128 -10.56 7.55 -10.25
C ALA A 128 -12.03 7.48 -9.82
N ASN A 129 -12.30 6.74 -8.76
CA ASN A 129 -13.62 6.70 -8.14
C ASN A 129 -13.83 7.96 -7.29
N PRO A 130 -15.06 8.25 -6.82
CA PRO A 130 -15.35 9.49 -6.09
C PRO A 130 -14.47 9.73 -4.87
N THR A 131 -14.09 8.67 -4.14
CA THR A 131 -13.32 8.77 -2.88
C THR A 131 -12.02 7.95 -2.85
N TRP A 132 -11.70 7.20 -3.91
CA TRP A 132 -10.44 6.43 -4.01
C TRP A 132 -9.98 6.26 -5.46
N ILE A 133 -8.71 5.90 -5.66
CA ILE A 133 -8.15 5.57 -6.97
C ILE A 133 -7.65 4.13 -6.97
N ASN A 134 -8.16 3.30 -7.89
CA ASN A 134 -7.51 2.03 -8.18
C ASN A 134 -6.34 2.28 -9.13
N VAL A 135 -5.14 1.84 -8.76
CA VAL A 135 -3.91 2.07 -9.54
C VAL A 135 -3.35 0.74 -9.99
N THR A 136 -3.17 0.56 -11.30
CA THR A 136 -2.43 -0.58 -11.85
C THR A 136 -1.20 -0.10 -12.61
N VAL A 137 -0.04 -0.64 -12.28
CA VAL A 137 1.23 -0.36 -12.95
C VAL A 137 1.62 -1.54 -13.84
N GLY A 138 2.00 -1.26 -15.08
CA GLY A 138 2.55 -2.24 -16.02
C GLY A 138 3.96 -1.87 -16.46
N LEU A 139 4.85 -2.85 -16.50
CA LEU A 139 6.21 -2.71 -17.02
C LEU A 139 6.25 -3.12 -18.49
N GLY A 140 6.81 -2.28 -19.35
CA GLY A 140 6.93 -2.51 -20.79
C GLY A 140 7.96 -3.57 -21.16
N ARG A 141 8.89 -3.86 -20.25
CA ARG A 141 9.88 -4.93 -20.38
C ARG A 141 9.87 -5.80 -19.13
N TRP A 142 10.11 -7.09 -19.32
CA TRP A 142 10.27 -8.06 -18.25
C TRP A 142 11.21 -9.18 -18.68
N PRO A 143 12.23 -9.56 -17.89
CA PRO A 143 12.57 -8.98 -16.58
C PRO A 143 13.19 -7.59 -16.70
N VAL A 144 13.07 -6.80 -15.62
CA VAL A 144 13.73 -5.50 -15.46
C VAL A 144 13.95 -5.25 -13.98
N GLU A 145 15.00 -4.50 -13.63
CA GLU A 145 15.27 -4.10 -12.25
C GLU A 145 14.28 -3.00 -11.82
N ALA A 146 13.11 -3.43 -11.34
CA ALA A 146 12.13 -2.56 -10.73
C ALA A 146 12.34 -2.46 -9.22
N ARG A 147 12.07 -1.29 -8.65
CA ARG A 147 12.13 -1.01 -7.21
C ARG A 147 10.83 -0.32 -6.75
N GLY A 148 10.59 -0.22 -5.45
CA GLY A 148 9.37 0.36 -4.89
C GLY A 148 8.40 -0.68 -4.33
N LEU A 149 7.24 -0.23 -3.86
CA LEU A 149 6.29 -1.09 -3.14
C LEU A 149 5.73 -2.27 -3.97
N LEU A 150 5.79 -2.20 -5.31
CA LEU A 150 5.35 -3.29 -6.20
C LEU A 150 6.49 -4.19 -6.67
N ALA A 151 7.72 -3.98 -6.21
CA ALA A 151 8.87 -4.79 -6.59
C ALA A 151 9.17 -5.85 -5.53
N ASN A 152 9.64 -7.01 -6.00
CA ASN A 152 10.22 -8.04 -5.16
C ASN A 152 11.73 -7.87 -5.06
N ALA A 153 12.32 -8.23 -3.92
CA ALA A 153 13.78 -8.26 -3.78
C ALA A 153 14.35 -9.37 -4.66
N ASN A 154 15.23 -9.01 -5.62
CA ASN A 154 15.95 -9.96 -6.48
C ASN A 154 15.06 -11.01 -7.17
N GLY A 155 13.80 -10.68 -7.45
CA GLY A 155 12.82 -11.59 -8.05
C GLY A 155 12.29 -12.70 -7.14
N ASN A 156 12.66 -12.73 -5.84
CA ASN A 156 12.11 -13.65 -4.87
C ASN A 156 10.69 -13.21 -4.47
N VAL A 157 9.70 -14.04 -4.79
CA VAL A 157 8.28 -13.72 -4.52
C VAL A 157 7.98 -13.49 -3.04
N ASN A 158 8.75 -14.07 -2.12
CA ASN A 158 8.54 -13.91 -0.68
C ASN A 158 9.32 -12.74 -0.06
N GLU A 159 10.06 -11.97 -0.85
CA GLU A 159 10.87 -10.87 -0.37
C GLU A 159 10.50 -9.55 -1.03
N ILE A 160 10.51 -8.50 -0.23
CA ILE A 160 10.44 -7.09 -0.63
C ILE A 160 11.72 -6.41 -0.16
N ALA A 161 12.11 -5.28 -0.76
CA ALA A 161 13.33 -4.58 -0.37
C ALA A 161 13.05 -3.13 0.00
N THR A 162 13.71 -2.62 1.04
CA THR A 162 13.78 -1.18 1.33
C THR A 162 14.50 -0.44 0.19
N ARG A 163 14.39 0.89 0.17
CA ARG A 163 15.03 1.73 -0.86
C ARG A 163 16.56 1.58 -0.93
N ASP A 164 17.22 1.28 0.19
CA ASP A 164 18.66 0.99 0.29
C ASP A 164 19.03 -0.47 -0.01
N GLY A 165 18.07 -1.30 -0.45
CA GLY A 165 18.30 -2.64 -0.96
C GLY A 165 18.28 -3.75 0.10
N ILE A 166 17.82 -3.46 1.31
CA ILE A 166 17.75 -4.47 2.38
C ILE A 166 16.48 -5.29 2.19
N ALA A 167 16.63 -6.60 2.01
CA ALA A 167 15.52 -7.51 1.82
C ALA A 167 14.81 -7.83 3.15
N LEU A 168 13.47 -7.84 3.10
CA LEU A 168 12.58 -8.32 4.15
C LEU A 168 11.89 -9.57 3.62
N ALA A 169 11.95 -10.66 4.37
CA ALA A 169 11.30 -11.92 4.01
C ALA A 169 9.95 -12.07 4.73
N ASN A 170 8.97 -12.63 4.02
CA ASN A 170 7.66 -13.01 4.54
C ASN A 170 7.77 -14.20 5.54
N PRO A 171 7.14 -14.18 6.72
CA PRO A 171 6.27 -13.13 7.27
C PRO A 171 7.01 -11.86 7.72
N PHE A 172 6.41 -10.72 7.44
CA PHE A 172 6.96 -9.41 7.81
C PHE A 172 6.65 -9.09 9.27
N SER A 173 7.61 -8.56 10.01
CA SER A 173 7.30 -7.96 11.30
C SER A 173 6.59 -6.61 11.08
N PHE A 174 5.68 -6.24 11.98
CA PHE A 174 5.01 -4.94 11.94
C PHE A 174 6.02 -3.79 11.92
N GLU A 175 7.07 -3.90 12.75
CA GLU A 175 8.14 -2.91 12.86
C GLU A 175 8.89 -2.75 11.53
N ASP A 176 9.33 -3.86 10.93
CA ASP A 176 10.09 -3.81 9.69
C ASP A 176 9.23 -3.29 8.53
N LEU A 177 7.94 -3.67 8.46
CA LEU A 177 7.07 -3.24 7.37
C LEU A 177 6.67 -1.76 7.48
N TYR A 178 6.21 -1.33 8.66
CA TYR A 178 5.60 0.00 8.82
C TYR A 178 6.56 1.10 9.26
N HIS A 179 7.69 0.76 9.89
CA HIS A 179 8.74 1.74 10.16
C HIS A 179 9.80 1.68 9.08
N ARG A 180 10.63 0.63 9.06
CA ARG A 180 11.80 0.57 8.18
C ARG A 180 11.45 0.62 6.69
N TYR A 181 10.57 -0.26 6.24
CA TYR A 181 10.23 -0.41 4.83
C TYR A 181 9.38 0.76 4.32
N ALA A 182 8.28 1.09 5.02
CA ALA A 182 7.42 2.22 4.65
C ALA A 182 8.18 3.55 4.59
N ASP A 183 8.99 3.87 5.60
CA ASP A 183 9.74 5.13 5.62
C ASP A 183 10.81 5.18 4.53
N SER A 184 11.42 4.04 4.19
CA SER A 184 12.38 3.97 3.09
C SER A 184 11.75 4.31 1.73
N TRP A 185 10.47 3.98 1.52
CA TRP A 185 9.74 4.21 0.27
C TRP A 185 8.91 5.50 0.26
N ARG A 186 8.76 6.14 1.41
CA ARG A 186 8.11 7.44 1.54
C ARG A 186 8.82 8.48 0.67
N VAL A 187 8.03 9.31 0.02
CA VAL A 187 8.49 10.37 -0.87
C VAL A 187 8.54 11.68 -0.09
N PRO A 188 9.70 12.34 0.01
CA PRO A 188 9.77 13.67 0.60
C PRO A 188 8.87 14.65 -0.16
N SER A 189 8.20 15.56 0.56
CA SER A 189 7.24 16.50 -0.05
C SER A 189 7.81 17.27 -1.24
N LYS A 190 9.09 17.65 -1.22
CA LYS A 190 9.75 18.39 -2.32
C LYS A 190 9.91 17.58 -3.60
N GLU A 191 9.98 16.25 -3.50
CA GLU A 191 10.21 15.32 -4.59
C GLU A 191 8.92 14.68 -5.12
N SER A 192 7.80 14.91 -4.42
CA SER A 192 6.51 14.32 -4.76
C SER A 192 5.96 14.86 -6.08
N LEU A 193 5.60 13.94 -6.97
CA LEU A 193 4.84 14.22 -8.20
C LEU A 193 3.41 14.71 -7.90
N LEU A 194 2.95 14.50 -6.67
CA LEU A 194 1.57 14.72 -6.22
C LEU A 194 1.38 16.04 -5.49
N ARG A 195 2.40 16.90 -5.43
CA ARG A 195 2.28 18.26 -4.89
C ARG A 195 1.18 19.07 -5.59
N VAL A 196 0.98 18.82 -6.88
CA VAL A 196 -0.08 19.46 -7.69
C VAL A 196 -1.49 19.07 -7.22
N CYS A 197 -1.64 18.00 -6.45
CA CYS A 197 -2.94 17.54 -5.92
C CYS A 197 -3.49 18.39 -4.76
N GLY A 198 -2.75 19.40 -4.28
CA GLY A 198 -3.30 20.45 -3.42
C GLY A 198 -3.06 20.32 -1.91
N ASP A 199 -2.48 19.21 -1.44
CA ASP A 199 -2.11 19.06 -0.03
C ASP A 199 -0.75 19.72 0.23
N ARG A 200 -0.75 20.83 0.98
CA ARG A 200 0.48 21.53 1.41
C ARG A 200 1.30 20.68 2.38
N GLU A 201 0.63 19.87 3.20
CA GLU A 201 1.21 18.89 4.09
C GLU A 201 0.72 17.51 3.67
N ILE A 202 1.65 16.65 3.28
CA ILE A 202 1.35 15.26 2.97
C ILE A 202 1.15 14.57 4.31
N GLU A 203 -0.04 14.01 4.53
CA GLU A 203 -0.32 13.18 5.71
C GLU A 203 0.76 12.10 5.82
N SER A 204 1.31 11.89 7.01
CA SER A 204 2.30 10.85 7.25
C SER A 204 1.89 10.07 8.47
N GLY A 205 1.58 8.80 8.27
CA GLY A 205 1.12 7.92 9.33
C GLY A 205 1.38 6.46 9.02
N ILE A 206 1.24 5.67 10.07
CA ILE A 206 1.25 4.21 10.05
C ILE A 206 0.01 3.73 10.83
N PRO A 207 -0.53 2.54 10.55
CA PRO A 207 -1.61 2.00 11.36
C PRO A 207 -1.13 1.79 12.80
N THR A 208 -2.04 1.78 13.78
CA THR A 208 -1.70 1.51 15.19
C THR A 208 -1.62 0.01 15.50
N ARG A 209 -2.27 -0.81 14.67
CA ARG A 209 -2.26 -2.27 14.72
C ARG A 209 -2.49 -2.85 13.34
N ILE A 210 -2.16 -4.12 13.16
CA ILE A 210 -2.54 -4.88 11.98
C ILE A 210 -4.08 -4.90 11.86
N PHE A 211 -4.59 -4.79 10.64
CA PHE A 211 -6.02 -4.71 10.37
C PHE A 211 -6.36 -5.49 9.11
N TYR A 212 -7.13 -6.56 9.26
CA TYR A 212 -7.58 -7.45 8.19
C TYR A 212 -9.10 -7.53 8.14
N ALA A 213 -9.64 -8.20 7.12
CA ALA A 213 -11.09 -8.44 7.00
C ALA A 213 -11.71 -9.07 8.25
N ASN A 214 -11.00 -9.99 8.92
CA ASN A 214 -11.48 -10.64 10.14
C ASN A 214 -11.47 -9.74 11.39
N ASP A 215 -10.91 -8.52 11.30
CA ASP A 215 -10.99 -7.50 12.35
C ASP A 215 -12.24 -6.62 12.24
N LEU A 216 -13.03 -6.79 11.16
CA LEU A 216 -14.29 -6.08 10.98
C LEU A 216 -15.34 -6.56 11.98
N ASP A 217 -16.32 -5.69 12.27
CA ASP A 217 -17.55 -6.13 12.95
C ASP A 217 -18.18 -7.31 12.16
N PRO A 218 -18.65 -8.38 12.83
CA PRO A 218 -19.16 -9.56 12.14
C PRO A 218 -20.27 -9.27 11.11
N ALA A 219 -21.17 -8.32 11.39
CA ALA A 219 -22.23 -7.97 10.45
C ALA A 219 -21.69 -7.19 9.24
N VAL A 220 -20.67 -6.37 9.44
CA VAL A 220 -19.96 -5.66 8.37
C VAL A 220 -19.19 -6.66 7.50
N TYR A 221 -18.46 -7.60 8.11
CA TYR A 221 -17.74 -8.65 7.41
C TYR A 221 -18.66 -9.49 6.53
N GLU A 222 -19.74 -10.07 7.09
CA GLU A 222 -20.64 -10.95 6.34
C GLU A 222 -21.29 -10.23 5.15
N ARG A 223 -21.75 -8.98 5.37
CA ARG A 223 -22.35 -8.16 4.32
C ARG A 223 -21.36 -7.85 3.20
N THR A 224 -20.18 -7.37 3.52
CA THR A 224 -19.17 -6.92 2.54
C THR A 224 -18.56 -8.11 1.79
N ARG A 225 -18.39 -9.24 2.48
CA ARG A 225 -17.98 -10.50 1.85
C ARG A 225 -19.02 -11.02 0.87
N ALA A 226 -20.31 -10.92 1.21
CA ALA A 226 -21.39 -11.29 0.30
C ALA A 226 -21.39 -10.43 -0.97
N VAL A 227 -21.16 -9.11 -0.86
CA VAL A 227 -20.98 -8.21 -2.01
C VAL A 227 -19.86 -8.71 -2.92
N CYS A 228 -18.69 -9.04 -2.36
CA CYS A 228 -17.56 -9.54 -3.13
C CYS A 228 -17.84 -10.88 -3.83
N ILE A 229 -18.53 -11.81 -3.16
CA ILE A 229 -18.93 -13.10 -3.75
C ILE A 229 -19.90 -12.87 -4.91
N VAL A 230 -20.92 -12.02 -4.72
CA VAL A 230 -21.91 -11.69 -5.76
C VAL A 230 -21.25 -11.00 -6.95
N ALA A 231 -20.24 -10.15 -6.71
CA ALA A 231 -19.44 -9.55 -7.77
C ALA A 231 -18.59 -10.56 -8.57
N GLY A 232 -18.42 -11.79 -8.07
CA GLY A 232 -17.66 -12.85 -8.73
C GLY A 232 -16.18 -12.90 -8.33
N VAL A 233 -15.82 -12.34 -7.18
CA VAL A 233 -14.46 -12.44 -6.63
C VAL A 233 -14.19 -13.88 -6.20
N LYS A 234 -13.05 -14.43 -6.65
CA LYS A 234 -12.67 -15.82 -6.35
C LYS A 234 -12.36 -15.98 -4.86
N ILE A 235 -12.81 -17.10 -4.28
CA ILE A 235 -12.49 -17.47 -2.90
C ILE A 235 -10.97 -17.59 -2.73
N GLY A 236 -10.45 -16.98 -1.67
CA GLY A 236 -9.03 -16.94 -1.34
C GLY A 236 -8.62 -15.54 -0.85
N PRO A 237 -7.32 -15.23 -0.84
CA PRO A 237 -6.78 -13.99 -0.28
C PRO A 237 -7.37 -12.70 -0.88
N LEU A 238 -7.73 -12.74 -2.18
CA LEU A 238 -8.36 -11.61 -2.86
C LEU A 238 -9.80 -11.36 -2.42
N LEU A 239 -10.51 -12.38 -1.92
CA LEU A 239 -11.84 -12.21 -1.35
C LEU A 239 -11.75 -11.47 -0.01
N ASP A 240 -10.74 -11.77 0.82
CA ASP A 240 -10.52 -11.09 2.10
C ASP A 240 -10.12 -9.63 1.86
N ALA A 241 -9.20 -9.37 0.92
CA ALA A 241 -8.85 -8.02 0.48
C ALA A 241 -10.08 -7.24 -0.03
N CYS A 242 -10.90 -7.86 -0.89
CA CYS A 242 -12.15 -7.25 -1.35
C CYS A 242 -13.11 -6.93 -0.20
N THR A 243 -13.26 -7.86 0.75
CA THR A 243 -14.15 -7.71 1.90
C THR A 243 -13.74 -6.49 2.72
N LEU A 244 -12.45 -6.33 2.98
CA LEU A 244 -11.91 -5.18 3.69
C LEU A 244 -12.13 -3.88 2.90
N ASP A 245 -11.81 -3.85 1.61
CA ASP A 245 -11.95 -2.67 0.76
C ASP A 245 -13.40 -2.18 0.65
N VAL A 246 -14.36 -3.08 0.42
CA VAL A 246 -15.80 -2.73 0.37
C VAL A 246 -16.25 -2.16 1.71
N ALA A 247 -15.75 -2.70 2.84
CA ALA A 247 -16.06 -2.19 4.17
C ALA A 247 -15.47 -0.80 4.43
N VAL A 248 -14.18 -0.62 4.14
CA VAL A 248 -13.43 0.61 4.41
C VAL A 248 -13.90 1.76 3.51
N ILE A 249 -14.08 1.48 2.22
CA ILE A 249 -14.57 2.47 1.25
C ILE A 249 -16.06 2.78 1.46
N GLY A 250 -16.84 1.78 1.87
CA GLY A 250 -18.29 1.89 1.97
C GLY A 250 -18.99 1.91 0.60
N SER A 251 -18.38 1.30 -0.42
CA SER A 251 -18.95 1.21 -1.77
C SER A 251 -18.76 -0.17 -2.38
N ASP A 252 -19.86 -0.80 -2.81
CA ASP A 252 -19.86 -2.09 -3.51
C ASP A 252 -19.04 -2.06 -4.80
N ALA A 253 -18.85 -0.88 -5.41
CA ALA A 253 -18.02 -0.70 -6.60
C ALA A 253 -16.54 -1.06 -6.36
N ALA A 254 -16.07 -1.01 -5.10
CA ALA A 254 -14.72 -1.44 -4.75
C ALA A 254 -14.46 -2.91 -5.11
N ALA A 255 -15.49 -3.77 -5.08
CA ALA A 255 -15.36 -5.18 -5.42
C ALA A 255 -14.96 -5.44 -6.89
N GLN A 256 -15.31 -4.52 -7.80
CA GLN A 256 -15.07 -4.71 -9.25
C GLN A 256 -13.60 -4.83 -9.59
N VAL A 257 -12.75 -4.18 -8.79
CA VAL A 257 -11.31 -4.27 -8.98
C VAL A 257 -10.78 -5.66 -8.58
N PHE A 258 -11.52 -6.54 -7.93
CA PHE A 258 -11.04 -7.91 -7.64
C PHE A 258 -11.52 -8.94 -8.67
N VAL A 259 -12.51 -8.57 -9.49
CA VAL A 259 -13.11 -9.47 -10.48
C VAL A 259 -12.09 -9.79 -11.58
N GLY A 260 -11.89 -11.09 -11.83
CA GLY A 260 -10.96 -11.58 -12.83
C GLY A 260 -9.47 -11.34 -12.51
N ALA A 261 -9.14 -10.84 -11.31
CA ALA A 261 -7.76 -10.69 -10.89
C ALA A 261 -7.06 -12.06 -10.80
N PRO A 262 -5.79 -12.16 -11.23
CA PRO A 262 -5.02 -13.39 -11.10
C PRO A 262 -4.80 -13.72 -9.63
N ALA A 263 -4.83 -15.00 -9.28
CA ALA A 263 -4.52 -15.42 -7.92
C ALA A 263 -3.06 -15.05 -7.59
N PRO A 264 -2.78 -14.54 -6.38
CA PRO A 264 -1.41 -14.27 -5.97
C PRO A 264 -0.60 -15.57 -5.90
N ILE A 265 0.70 -15.46 -6.17
CA ILE A 265 1.66 -16.58 -6.06
C ILE A 265 2.06 -16.79 -4.59
N ALA A 266 2.14 -15.71 -3.81
CA ALA A 266 2.38 -15.75 -2.37
C ALA A 266 1.54 -14.68 -1.66
N VAL A 267 1.31 -14.88 -0.36
CA VAL A 267 0.61 -13.93 0.50
C VAL A 267 1.54 -13.52 1.63
N GLY A 268 1.81 -12.22 1.72
CA GLY A 268 2.61 -11.58 2.75
C GLY A 268 1.79 -11.35 4.00
N ASN A 269 2.14 -12.03 5.09
CA ASN A 269 1.49 -11.84 6.38
C ASN A 269 2.32 -10.90 7.25
N VAL A 270 1.64 -10.00 7.96
CA VAL A 270 2.27 -9.14 8.96
C VAL A 270 2.08 -9.80 10.31
N THR A 271 3.15 -9.83 11.09
CA THR A 271 3.17 -10.38 12.45
C THR A 271 3.50 -9.25 13.42
N THR A 272 2.82 -9.19 14.55
CA THR A 272 3.32 -8.40 15.67
C THR A 272 4.64 -9.04 16.09
N SER A 273 5.72 -8.28 16.20
CA SER A 273 6.97 -8.82 16.73
C SER A 273 6.65 -9.40 18.10
N ASP A 274 6.72 -10.72 18.21
CA ASP A 274 6.58 -11.37 19.50
C ASP A 274 7.75 -10.82 20.31
N ASN A 275 7.46 -10.14 21.42
CA ASN A 275 8.45 -9.45 22.24
C ASN A 275 9.37 -10.49 22.89
N SER A 276 10.22 -11.14 22.10
CA SER A 276 11.04 -12.26 22.52
C SER A 276 12.06 -11.81 23.59
N TRP A 277 12.46 -10.54 23.58
CA TRP A 277 13.22 -9.96 24.67
C TRP A 277 12.49 -9.93 26.03
N LYS A 278 11.14 -9.90 26.09
CA LYS A 278 10.40 -9.98 27.36
C LYS A 278 10.50 -11.36 28.00
N TRP A 279 10.53 -12.45 27.21
CA TRP A 279 10.80 -13.78 27.77
C TRP A 279 12.23 -13.88 28.29
N LEU A 280 13.20 -13.23 27.63
CA LEU A 280 14.58 -13.14 28.12
C LEU A 280 14.63 -12.42 29.48
N TRP A 281 13.88 -11.33 29.69
CA TRP A 281 13.77 -10.67 30.99
C TRP A 281 13.07 -11.52 32.06
N LEU A 282 12.02 -12.27 31.69
CA LEU A 282 11.35 -13.20 32.61
C LEU A 282 12.28 -14.35 33.03
N VAL A 283 13.04 -14.91 32.09
CA VAL A 283 14.04 -15.95 32.38
C VAL A 283 15.17 -15.38 33.24
N LEU A 284 15.67 -14.19 32.94
CA LEU A 284 16.70 -13.51 33.75
C LEU A 284 16.18 -13.26 35.18
N ALA A 285 14.94 -12.79 35.33
CA ALA A 285 14.32 -12.57 36.64
C ALA A 285 14.17 -13.89 37.44
N LEU A 286 13.74 -14.98 36.80
CA LEU A 286 13.63 -16.30 37.44
C LEU A 286 15.00 -16.84 37.89
N VAL A 287 16.04 -16.66 37.07
CA VAL A 287 17.42 -17.06 37.43
C VAL A 287 17.93 -16.26 38.63
N ILE A 288 17.67 -14.95 38.67
CA ILE A 288 18.04 -14.08 39.81
C ILE A 288 17.32 -14.54 41.09
N VAL A 289 16.01 -14.81 41.02
CA VAL A 289 15.23 -15.31 42.18
C VAL A 289 15.78 -16.65 42.68
N ALA A 290 16.08 -17.58 41.78
CA ALA A 290 16.66 -18.88 42.14
C ALA A 290 18.04 -18.74 42.80
N LEU A 291 18.90 -17.84 42.31
CA LEU A 291 20.19 -17.54 42.91
C LEU A 291 20.06 -16.95 44.32
N ILE A 292 19.13 -15.99 44.51
CA ILE A 292 18.86 -15.40 45.82
C ILE A 292 18.37 -16.47 46.80
N ALA A 293 17.41 -17.32 46.38
CA ALA A 293 16.91 -18.41 47.20
C ALA A 293 18.00 -19.42 47.56
N PHE A 294 18.89 -19.76 46.62
CA PHE A 294 20.03 -20.65 46.86
C PHE A 294 21.03 -20.05 47.85
N ILE A 295 21.35 -18.76 47.72
CA ILE A 295 22.23 -18.05 48.66
C ILE A 295 21.61 -18.03 50.06
N LEU A 296 20.32 -17.69 50.18
CA LEU A 296 19.60 -17.70 51.46
C LEU A 296 19.57 -19.10 52.08
N TRP A 297 19.36 -20.15 51.28
CA TRP A 297 19.39 -21.54 51.73
C TRP A 297 20.77 -21.95 52.26
N MET A 298 21.86 -21.57 51.58
CA MET A 298 23.21 -21.80 52.09
C MET A 298 23.48 -21.10 53.42
N PHE A 299 22.97 -19.87 53.62
CA PHE A 299 23.08 -19.16 54.89
C PHE A 299 22.27 -19.80 56.02
N LEU A 300 21.13 -20.43 55.69
CA LEU A 300 20.30 -21.16 56.65
C LEU A 300 20.95 -22.50 57.07
N ILE A 301 21.53 -23.25 56.13
CA ILE A 301 22.24 -24.52 56.43
C ILE A 301 23.50 -24.28 57.28
N ARG A 302 24.22 -23.17 57.06
CA ARG A 302 25.40 -22.82 57.87
C ARG A 302 25.07 -22.39 59.31
N LYS A 303 23.79 -22.18 59.65
CA LYS A 303 23.34 -21.74 60.99
C LYS A 303 22.72 -22.85 61.83
N THR A 304 22.60 -24.06 61.32
CA THR A 304 22.27 -25.24 62.14
C THR A 304 23.58 -25.86 62.66
N PRO A 305 23.79 -25.89 63.99
CA PRO A 305 25.00 -26.44 64.62
C PRO A 305 25.15 -27.96 64.42
#